data_AF-A0A1Q7UG63-F1
#
_entry.id   AF-A0A1Q7UG63-F1
#
_cell.length_a   1.000
_cell.length_b   1.000
_cell.length_c   1.000
_cell.angle_alpha   90.00
_cell.angle_beta   90.00
_cell.angle_gamma   90.00
#
_symmetry.space_group_name_H-M   'P 1'
#
loop_
_entity.id
_entity.type
_entity.pdbx_description
1 polymer ?
#
loop_
_entity_poly.entity_id
_entity_poly.type
_entity_poly.pdbx_seq_one_letter_code
_entity_poly.pdbx_strand_id
1 'polypeptide(L)'
;MATAKELRKRITRSLLKEISEVQFPSVTMLNRIEPELTDPDDLSDYAEVLVKKIEATRFPSISLLNRLDGLLAQLEQLERQRQQAEASQRDDSREEADEHDRELQAA
;
A
#
# COMPACT_ATOMS: atom_id res chain seq x y z
N MET A 1 3.41 -12.65 -26.49
CA MET A 1 2.61 -11.41 -26.43
C MET A 1 2.39 -11.06 -24.97
N ALA A 2 2.40 -9.78 -24.59
CA ALA A 2 2.14 -9.38 -23.21
C ALA A 2 0.68 -9.64 -22.85
N THR A 3 0.44 -10.12 -21.63
CA THR A 3 -0.88 -10.32 -21.05
C THR A 3 -1.53 -8.98 -20.70
N ALA A 4 -2.86 -8.96 -20.57
CA ALA A 4 -3.59 -7.77 -20.12
C ALA A 4 -3.11 -7.27 -18.74
N LYS A 5 -2.72 -8.19 -17.83
CA LYS A 5 -2.18 -7.84 -16.50
C LYS A 5 -0.84 -7.10 -16.61
N GLU A 6 0.05 -7.56 -17.47
CA GLU A 6 1.35 -6.90 -17.69
C GLU A 6 1.19 -5.53 -18.34
N LEU A 7 0.27 -5.40 -19.32
CA LEU A 7 -0.03 -4.11 -19.94
C LEU A 7 -0.63 -3.13 -18.94
N ARG A 8 -1.54 -3.57 -18.08
CA ARG A 8 -2.11 -2.77 -16.98
C ARG A 8 -1.02 -2.31 -16.02
N LYS A 9 -0.15 -3.22 -15.56
CA LYS A 9 0.97 -2.86 -14.69
C LYS A 9 1.91 -1.83 -15.33
N ARG A 10 2.18 -1.97 -16.63
CA ARG A 10 3.01 -1.01 -17.37
C ARG A 10 2.36 0.37 -17.47
N ILE A 11 1.06 0.43 -17.77
CA ILE A 11 0.37 1.73 -17.89
C ILE A 11 0.24 2.42 -16.53
N THR A 12 -0.07 1.68 -15.46
CA THR A 12 -0.10 2.18 -14.08
C THR A 12 1.23 2.80 -13.68
N ARG A 13 2.35 2.10 -13.89
CA ARG A 13 3.69 2.62 -13.59
C ARG A 13 4.06 3.86 -14.41
N SER A 14 3.69 3.87 -15.69
CA SER A 14 3.97 5.02 -16.57
C SER A 14 3.18 6.24 -16.11
N LEU A 15 1.92 6.06 -15.75
CA LEU A 15 1.06 7.11 -15.23
C LEU A 15 1.53 7.60 -13.85
N LEU A 16 1.99 6.71 -12.96
CA LEU A 16 2.57 7.09 -11.67
C LEU A 16 3.78 7.99 -11.85
N LYS A 17 4.67 7.62 -12.77
CA LYS A 17 5.85 8.40 -13.12
C LYS A 17 5.46 9.77 -13.68
N GLU A 18 4.49 9.81 -14.59
CA GLU A 18 4.02 11.09 -15.14
C GLU A 18 3.40 11.97 -14.04
N ILE A 19 2.57 11.39 -13.16
CA ILE A 19 2.01 12.09 -12.01
C ILE A 19 3.14 12.66 -11.16
N SER A 20 4.20 11.91 -10.85
CA SER A 20 5.28 12.42 -10.00
C SER A 20 6.03 13.60 -10.61
N GLU A 21 6.24 13.59 -11.93
CA GLU A 21 6.98 14.62 -12.67
C GLU A 21 6.17 15.93 -12.89
N VAL A 22 4.85 15.84 -13.10
CA VAL A 22 4.04 17.04 -13.38
C VAL A 22 3.70 17.83 -12.12
N GLN A 23 3.80 19.16 -12.17
CA GLN A 23 3.50 20.04 -11.04
C GLN A 23 2.03 19.96 -10.62
N PHE A 24 1.12 19.94 -11.60
CA PHE A 24 -0.33 19.91 -11.38
C PHE A 24 -0.94 18.73 -12.15
N PRO A 25 -0.88 17.50 -11.60
CA PRO A 25 -1.52 16.35 -12.23
C PRO A 25 -3.04 16.57 -12.30
N SER A 26 -3.65 16.17 -13.41
CA SER A 26 -5.09 16.30 -13.56
C SER A 26 -5.82 15.32 -12.63
N VAL A 27 -7.01 15.72 -12.16
CA VAL A 27 -7.90 14.84 -11.36
C VAL A 27 -8.19 13.53 -12.11
N THR A 28 -8.30 13.57 -13.43
CA THR A 28 -8.50 12.38 -14.26
C THR A 28 -7.32 11.42 -14.18
N MET A 29 -6.07 11.91 -14.16
CA MET A 29 -4.89 11.05 -14.00
C MET A 29 -4.89 10.38 -12.62
N LEU A 30 -5.15 11.14 -11.56
CA LEU A 30 -5.22 10.64 -10.19
C LEU A 30 -6.32 9.58 -10.05
N ASN A 31 -7.52 9.88 -10.52
CA ASN A 31 -8.65 8.93 -10.51
C ASN A 31 -8.37 7.65 -11.31
N ARG A 32 -7.57 7.75 -12.38
CA ARG A 32 -7.30 6.61 -13.24
C ARG A 32 -6.34 5.61 -12.59
N ILE A 33 -5.37 6.10 -11.81
CA ILE A 33 -4.34 5.26 -11.20
C ILE A 33 -4.81 4.61 -9.91
N GLU A 34 -5.56 5.31 -9.08
CA GLU A 34 -5.94 4.88 -7.72
C GLU A 34 -6.58 3.48 -7.65
N PRO A 35 -7.52 3.09 -8.54
CA PRO A 35 -8.11 1.74 -8.51
C PRO A 35 -7.13 0.62 -8.89
N GLU A 36 -6.02 0.97 -9.53
CA GLU A 36 -5.00 0.02 -9.99
C GLU A 36 -3.91 -0.21 -8.92
N LEU A 37 -3.89 0.61 -7.86
CA LEU A 37 -2.95 0.51 -6.74
C LEU A 37 -3.47 -0.50 -5.71
N THR A 38 -3.28 -1.78 -6.00
CA THR A 38 -3.73 -2.88 -5.11
C THR A 38 -2.63 -3.38 -4.19
N ASP A 39 -1.38 -3.03 -4.49
CA ASP A 39 -0.20 -3.47 -3.74
C ASP A 39 0.18 -2.43 -2.68
N PRO A 40 0.55 -2.86 -1.45
CA PRO A 40 0.96 -1.93 -0.40
C PRO A 40 2.15 -1.04 -0.78
N ASP A 41 3.12 -1.56 -1.54
CA ASP A 41 4.29 -0.79 -1.96
C ASP A 41 3.87 0.29 -2.97
N ASP A 42 3.04 -0.08 -3.96
CA ASP A 42 2.52 0.86 -4.96
C ASP A 42 1.65 1.97 -4.30
N LEU A 43 0.89 1.63 -3.25
CA LEU A 43 0.12 2.60 -2.45
C LEU A 43 1.03 3.57 -1.68
N SER A 44 2.10 3.05 -1.07
CA SER A 44 3.09 3.85 -0.33
C SER A 44 3.82 4.82 -1.24
N ASP A 45 4.29 4.34 -2.40
CA ASP A 45 4.95 5.17 -3.42
C ASP A 45 4.04 6.30 -3.90
N TYR A 46 2.76 6.01 -4.15
CA TYR A 46 1.79 7.03 -4.55
C TYR A 46 1.50 8.04 -3.45
N ALA A 47 1.36 7.60 -2.20
CA ALA A 47 1.17 8.49 -1.05
C ALA A 47 2.37 9.45 -0.90
N GLU A 48 3.60 8.96 -1.05
CA GLU A 48 4.80 9.81 -1.00
C GLU A 48 4.81 10.86 -2.12
N VAL A 49 4.36 10.49 -3.34
CA VAL A 49 4.18 11.44 -4.44
C VAL A 49 3.16 12.52 -4.09
N LEU A 50 2.03 12.18 -3.46
CA LEU A 50 1.04 13.17 -3.05
C LEU A 50 1.57 14.10 -1.94
N VAL A 51 2.31 13.58 -0.96
CA VAL A 51 2.99 14.39 0.07
C VAL A 51 3.93 15.40 -0.58
N LYS A 52 4.82 14.94 -1.47
CA LYS A 52 5.75 15.82 -2.20
C LYS A 52 5.02 16.94 -2.95
N LYS A 53 3.85 16.65 -3.52
CA LYS A 53 3.03 17.64 -4.23
C LYS A 53 2.39 18.65 -3.30
N ILE A 54 1.89 18.20 -2.15
CA ILE A 54 1.32 19.05 -1.10
C ILE A 54 2.40 20.00 -0.57
N GLU A 55 3.61 19.50 -0.30
CA GLU A 55 4.74 20.29 0.18
C GLU A 55 5.25 21.30 -0.87
N ALA A 56 5.19 20.94 -2.15
CA ALA A 56 5.64 21.79 -3.25
C ALA A 56 4.66 22.92 -3.61
N THR A 57 3.45 22.95 -3.05
CA THR A 57 2.45 23.98 -3.35
C THR A 57 2.08 24.80 -2.12
N ARG A 58 1.91 26.11 -2.31
CA ARG A 58 1.42 27.01 -1.26
C ARG A 58 -0.07 26.79 -0.93
N PHE A 59 -0.82 26.24 -1.88
CA PHE A 59 -2.28 26.07 -1.79
C PHE A 59 -2.67 24.67 -2.28
N PRO A 60 -2.49 23.63 -1.44
CA PRO A 60 -2.95 22.29 -1.78
C PRO A 60 -4.48 22.27 -1.88
N SER A 61 -5.00 21.57 -2.87
CA SER A 61 -6.45 21.44 -3.03
C SER A 61 -7.01 20.49 -1.97
N ILE A 62 -8.25 20.74 -1.51
CA ILE A 62 -8.96 19.82 -0.61
C ILE A 62 -9.04 18.42 -1.21
N SER A 63 -9.19 18.29 -2.53
CA SER A 63 -9.19 16.97 -3.18
C SER A 63 -7.86 16.23 -3.01
N LEU A 64 -6.72 16.92 -3.02
CA LEU A 64 -5.41 16.30 -2.84
C LEU A 64 -5.20 15.84 -1.40
N LEU A 65 -5.65 16.66 -0.43
CA LEU A 65 -5.60 16.34 1.00
C LEU A 65 -6.48 15.12 1.32
N ASN A 66 -7.75 15.13 0.89
CA ASN A 66 -8.68 14.03 1.14
C ASN A 66 -8.20 12.69 0.52
N ARG A 67 -7.51 12.75 -0.63
CA ARG A 67 -6.90 11.55 -1.24
C ARG A 67 -5.80 10.99 -0.36
N LEU A 68 -4.89 11.85 0.11
CA LEU A 68 -3.80 11.43 0.98
C LEU A 68 -4.35 10.83 2.29
N ASP A 69 -5.32 11.47 2.92
CA ASP A 69 -5.95 10.95 4.15
C ASP A 69 -6.53 9.54 3.93
N GLY A 70 -7.21 9.32 2.80
CA GLY A 70 -7.75 8.01 2.43
C GLY A 70 -6.65 6.95 2.24
N LEU A 71 -5.55 7.30 1.58
CA LEU A 71 -4.41 6.39 1.38
C LEU A 71 -3.73 6.04 2.70
N LEU A 72 -3.50 7.03 3.58
CA LEU A 72 -2.90 6.80 4.89
C LEU A 72 -3.76 5.88 5.74
N ALA A 73 -5.08 6.10 5.78
CA ALA A 73 -6.00 5.22 6.49
C ALA A 73 -5.97 3.78 5.95
N GLN A 74 -5.83 3.61 4.64
CA GLN A 74 -5.70 2.30 4.01
C GLN A 74 -4.37 1.62 4.36
N LEU A 75 -3.25 2.35 4.32
CA LEU A 75 -1.93 1.84 4.69
C LEU A 75 -1.87 1.39 6.15
N GLU A 76 -2.36 2.23 7.07
CA GLU A 76 -2.45 1.87 8.49
C GLU A 76 -3.27 0.60 8.73
N GLN A 77 -4.35 0.42 7.96
CA GLN A 77 -5.18 -0.77 8.08
C GLN A 77 -4.45 -2.04 7.61
N LEU A 78 -3.68 -1.95 6.52
CA LEU A 78 -2.86 -3.06 6.03
C LEU A 78 -1.76 -3.42 7.03
N GLU A 79 -1.11 -2.44 7.63
CA GLU A 79 -0.10 -2.65 8.67
C GLU A 79 -0.69 -3.35 9.89
N ARG A 80 -1.86 -2.89 10.39
CA ARG A 80 -2.56 -3.54 11.50
C ARG A 80 -2.92 -4.99 11.20
N GLN A 81 -3.44 -5.26 9.99
CA GLN A 81 -3.77 -6.62 9.57
C GLN A 81 -2.55 -7.53 9.54
N ARG A 82 -1.43 -7.02 9.03
CA ARG A 82 -0.16 -7.77 8.98
C ARG A 82 0.36 -8.07 10.39
N GLN A 83 0.35 -7.09 11.29
CA GLN A 83 0.76 -7.27 12.67
C GLN A 83 -0.11 -8.31 13.41
N GLN A 84 -1.42 -8.31 13.17
CA GLN A 84 -2.33 -9.30 13.73
C GLN A 84 -2.04 -10.71 13.20
N ALA A 85 -1.84 -10.86 11.89
CA ALA A 85 -1.49 -12.15 11.29
C ALA A 85 -0.16 -12.70 11.82
N GLU A 86 0.85 -11.84 11.96
CA GLU A 86 2.16 -12.21 12.52
C GLU A 86 2.06 -12.57 14.02
N ALA A 87 1.20 -11.89 14.79
CA ALA A 87 0.97 -12.21 16.19
C ALA A 87 0.28 -13.58 16.36
N SER A 88 -0.77 -13.86 15.57
CA SER A 88 -1.44 -15.16 15.60
C SER A 88 -0.51 -16.31 15.22
N GLN A 89 0.31 -16.15 14.18
CA GLN A 89 1.29 -17.18 13.78
C GLN A 89 2.34 -17.45 14.86
N ARG A 90 2.74 -16.44 15.63
CA ARG A 90 3.69 -16.60 16.73
C ARG A 90 3.09 -17.35 17.92
N ASP A 91 1.83 -17.09 18.24
CA ASP A 91 1.12 -17.83 19.28
C ASP A 91 0.94 -19.30 18.87
N ASP A 92 0.49 -19.58 17.64
CA ASP A 92 0.37 -20.97 17.13
C ASP A 92 1.72 -21.71 17.19
N SER A 93 2.81 -21.08 16.73
CA SER A 93 4.15 -21.68 16.74
C SER A 93 4.67 -21.96 18.15
N ARG A 94 4.25 -21.14 19.13
CA ARG A 94 4.63 -21.30 20.53
C ARG A 94 3.86 -22.44 21.19
N GLU A 95 2.57 -22.56 20.90
CA GLU A 95 1.74 -23.67 21.37
C GLU A 95 2.24 -25.01 20.82
N GLU A 96 2.59 -25.08 19.53
CA GLU A 96 3.17 -26.28 18.91
C GLU A 96 4.50 -26.70 19.56
N ALA A 97 5.39 -25.74 19.87
CA ALA A 97 6.65 -26.01 20.55
C ALA A 97 6.44 -26.53 21.98
N ASP A 98 5.51 -25.92 22.73
CA ASP A 98 5.17 -26.35 24.08
C ASP A 98 4.51 -27.74 24.11
N GLU A 99 3.75 -28.12 23.07
CA GLU A 99 3.15 -29.46 22.93
C GLU A 99 4.21 -30.52 22.61
N HIS A 100 5.10 -30.25 21.65
CA HIS A 100 6.19 -31.15 21.30
C HIS A 100 7.14 -31.43 22.49
N ASP A 101 7.44 -30.41 23.29
CA ASP A 101 8.25 -30.58 24.51
C ASP A 101 7.54 -31.42 25.59
N ARG A 102 6.21 -31.33 25.71
CA ARG A 102 5.44 -32.21 26.63
C ARG A 102 5.43 -33.65 26.16
N GLU A 103 5.30 -33.91 24.86
CA GLU A 103 5.34 -35.26 24.30
C GLU A 103 6.70 -35.93 24.55
N LEU A 104 7.80 -35.20 24.37
CA LEU A 104 9.15 -35.70 24.66
C LEU A 104 9.38 -36.02 26.15
N GLN A 105 8.72 -35.30 27.06
CA GLN A 105 8.81 -35.56 28.49
C GLN A 105 7.91 -36.71 28.97
N ALA A 106 6.91 -37.09 28.16
CA ALA A 106 5.96 -38.16 28.48
C ALA A 106 6.34 -39.54 27.88
N ALA A 107 7.38 -39.59 27.04
CA ALA A 107 7.93 -40.80 26.41
C ALA A 107 9.14 -41.37 27.18
#